data_AF-A0A2V3JDN0-F1
#
_entry.id   AF-A0A2V3JDN0-F1
#
_cell.length_a   1.000
_cell.length_b   1.000
_cell.length_c   1.000
_cell.angle_alpha   90.00
_cell.angle_beta   90.00
_cell.angle_gamma   90.00
#
_symmetry.space_group_name_H-M   'P 1'
#
loop_
_entity.id
_entity.type
_entity.pdbx_description
1 polymer ?
#
loop_
_entity_poly.entity_id
_entity_poly.type
_entity_poly.pdbx_seq_one_letter_code
_entity_poly.pdbx_strand_id
1 'polypeptide(L)'
;MAEAEAELKSRILRLLEEDREFRLSVAGLVGFKEVLERLEEHDRKFDEILATLAEHSRRFEEHDRKFDEILATLAEHSRRFEEHDRKFDEILGRLEEHDRKFNEILGRLEEHDRRFEEHARMLNGLDLKIEALGSRWGIFSEQAFREGMKSIVEQYFGGEVERWITDDEEGIVFGHPSKVEVDLIVKDGEHILIEIKSSIHKSDVTELLREGILYEKVKGVKPKLAIISPFVEPDAKKEAEFHGIPVFTRTSLK
;
A
#
# COMPACT_ATOMS: atom_id res chain seq x y z
N MET A 1 -14.14 92.67 94.37
CA MET A 1 -13.40 91.51 93.81
C MET A 1 -13.68 91.36 92.32
N ALA A 2 -14.94 91.12 91.90
CA ALA A 2 -15.28 90.98 90.47
C ALA A 2 -15.01 92.24 89.61
N GLU A 3 -15.23 93.44 90.18
CA GLU A 3 -15.03 94.73 89.48
C GLU A 3 -13.54 95.00 89.19
N ALA A 4 -12.66 94.73 90.16
CA ALA A 4 -11.21 94.89 90.01
C ALA A 4 -10.61 93.88 89.01
N GLU A 5 -11.16 92.66 88.94
CA GLU A 5 -10.74 91.66 87.97
C GLU A 5 -11.16 92.05 86.53
N ALA A 6 -12.35 92.63 86.37
CA ALA A 6 -12.82 93.14 85.09
C ALA A 6 -11.98 94.33 84.60
N GLU A 7 -11.64 95.25 85.50
CA GLU A 7 -10.76 96.39 85.20
C GLU A 7 -9.35 95.93 84.77
N LEU A 8 -8.78 94.95 85.46
CA LEU A 8 -7.49 94.36 85.13
C LEU A 8 -7.50 93.69 83.74
N LYS A 9 -8.53 92.90 83.42
CA LYS A 9 -8.69 92.27 82.10
C LYS A 9 -8.79 93.32 80.98
N SER A 10 -9.57 94.38 81.19
CA SER A 10 -9.70 95.47 80.21
C SER A 10 -8.36 96.19 79.99
N ARG A 11 -7.59 96.41 81.06
CA ARG A 11 -6.28 97.05 80.98
C ARG A 11 -5.24 96.18 80.29
N ILE A 12 -5.23 94.86 80.52
CA ILE A 12 -4.34 93.91 79.83
C ILE A 12 -4.65 93.89 78.33
N LEU A 13 -5.93 93.82 77.94
CA LEU A 13 -6.33 93.84 76.53
C LEU A 13 -5.91 95.14 75.83
N ARG A 14 -6.10 96.30 76.48
CA ARG A 14 -5.67 97.59 75.93
C ARG A 14 -4.14 97.67 75.77
N LEU A 15 -3.38 97.18 76.75
CA LEU A 15 -1.92 97.10 76.63
C LEU A 15 -1.48 96.13 75.52
N LEU A 16 -2.18 95.02 75.33
CA LEU A 16 -1.94 94.14 74.19
C LEU A 16 -2.22 94.84 72.86
N GLU A 17 -3.19 95.75 72.75
CA GLU A 17 -3.53 96.45 71.50
C GLU A 17 -2.67 97.69 71.19
N GLU A 18 -2.22 98.42 72.21
CA GLU A 18 -1.54 99.72 72.03
C GLU A 18 -0.02 99.63 72.26
N ASP A 19 0.44 98.74 73.15
CA ASP A 19 1.86 98.62 73.51
C ASP A 19 2.51 97.42 72.80
N ARG A 20 3.40 97.74 71.85
CA ARG A 20 4.13 96.74 71.07
C ARG A 20 5.12 95.93 71.92
N GLU A 21 5.81 96.55 72.87
CA GLU A 21 6.83 95.89 73.70
C GLU A 21 6.17 94.93 74.68
N PHE A 22 5.05 95.35 75.29
CA PHE A 22 4.24 94.49 76.14
C PHE A 22 3.64 93.32 75.35
N ARG A 23 3.08 93.56 74.15
CA ARG A 23 2.54 92.50 73.28
C ARG A 23 3.59 91.45 72.89
N LEU A 24 4.78 91.89 72.51
CA LEU A 24 5.88 90.98 72.15
C LEU A 24 6.37 90.18 73.36
N SER A 25 6.43 90.80 74.54
CA SER A 25 6.81 90.13 75.79
C SER A 25 5.79 89.07 76.20
N VAL A 26 4.49 89.38 76.11
CA VAL A 26 3.41 88.41 76.35
C VAL A 26 3.42 87.30 75.29
N ALA A 27 3.62 87.63 74.00
CA ALA A 27 3.74 86.63 72.95
C ALA A 27 4.91 85.65 73.20
N GLY A 28 6.05 86.15 73.69
CA GLY A 28 7.17 85.31 74.12
C GLY A 28 6.86 84.45 75.35
N LEU A 29 6.24 85.02 76.40
CA LEU A 29 5.88 84.28 77.62
C LEU A 29 4.81 83.20 77.40
N VAL A 30 3.88 83.45 76.46
CA VAL A 30 2.78 82.53 76.13
C VAL A 30 3.21 81.51 75.06
N GLY A 31 4.47 81.55 74.61
CA GLY A 31 5.04 80.56 73.70
C GLY A 31 4.61 80.71 72.24
N PHE A 32 4.20 81.91 71.82
CA PHE A 32 3.71 82.16 70.46
C PHE A 32 4.80 81.95 69.41
N LYS A 33 6.07 82.17 69.78
CA LYS A 33 7.23 81.93 68.90
C LYS A 33 7.39 80.44 68.60
N GLU A 34 7.30 79.60 69.62
CA GLU A 34 7.38 78.15 69.53
C GLU A 34 6.19 77.56 68.74
N VAL A 35 5.01 78.19 68.83
CA VAL A 35 3.86 77.83 68.00
C VAL A 35 4.10 78.15 66.53
N LEU A 36 4.66 79.33 66.21
CA LEU A 36 4.99 79.70 64.83
C LEU A 36 6.08 78.80 64.24
N GLU A 37 7.14 78.50 65.00
CA GLU A 37 8.21 77.58 64.56
C GLU A 37 7.65 76.18 64.26
N ARG A 38 6.72 75.67 65.09
CA ARG A 38 6.02 74.40 64.82
C ARG A 38 5.12 74.44 63.60
N LEU A 39 4.44 75.56 63.34
CA LEU A 39 3.64 75.74 62.14
C LEU A 39 4.52 75.74 60.89
N GLU A 40 5.66 76.44 60.91
CA GLU A 40 6.63 76.41 59.81
C GLU A 40 7.23 75.01 59.58
N GLU A 41 7.45 74.23 60.64
CA GLU A 41 7.85 72.83 60.52
C GLU A 41 6.73 71.95 59.94
N HIS A 42 5.48 72.20 60.31
CA HIS A 42 4.34 71.49 59.76
C HIS A 42 4.14 71.83 58.28
N ASP A 43 4.25 73.09 57.88
CA ASP A 43 4.17 73.52 56.48
C ASP A 43 5.23 72.81 55.64
N ARG A 44 6.47 72.74 56.13
CA ARG A 44 7.55 71.96 55.48
C ARG A 44 7.19 70.48 55.33
N LYS A 45 6.65 69.84 56.37
CA LYS A 45 6.20 68.44 56.29
C LYS A 45 5.03 68.26 55.33
N PHE A 46 4.11 69.22 55.28
CA PHE A 46 3.00 69.20 54.32
C PHE A 46 3.52 69.30 52.88
N ASP A 47 4.47 70.17 52.61
CA ASP A 47 5.11 70.28 51.29
C ASP A 47 5.81 68.97 50.88
N GLU A 48 6.51 68.32 51.81
CA GLU A 48 7.13 66.99 51.57
C GLU A 48 6.09 65.90 51.27
N ILE A 49 4.97 65.88 52.01
CA ILE A 49 3.87 64.96 51.77
C ILE A 49 3.25 65.20 50.38
N LEU A 50 3.01 66.47 50.01
CA LEU A 50 2.45 66.82 48.71
C LEU A 50 3.39 66.41 47.57
N ALA A 51 4.70 66.62 47.73
CA ALA A 51 5.70 66.17 46.75
C ALA A 51 5.70 64.63 46.59
N THR A 52 5.63 63.90 47.70
CA THR A 52 5.56 62.43 47.70
C THR A 52 4.28 61.93 47.04
N LEU A 53 3.15 62.58 47.30
CA LEU A 53 1.87 62.23 46.69
C LEU A 53 1.86 62.48 45.18
N ALA A 54 2.50 63.56 44.74
CA ALA A 54 2.68 63.86 43.32
C ALA A 54 3.56 62.80 42.63
N GLU A 55 4.63 62.33 43.29
CA GLU A 55 5.47 61.23 42.79
C GLU A 55 4.67 59.92 42.69
N HIS A 56 3.96 59.54 43.75
CA HIS A 56 3.11 58.34 43.73
C HIS A 56 2.07 58.39 42.61
N SER A 57 1.43 59.55 42.40
CA SER A 57 0.46 59.73 41.32
C SER A 57 1.09 59.49 39.94
N ARG A 58 2.29 60.01 39.69
CA ARG A 58 3.03 59.73 38.45
C ARG A 58 3.37 58.25 38.29
N ARG A 59 3.78 57.57 39.36
CA ARG A 59 4.07 56.13 39.33
C ARG A 59 2.82 55.30 39.04
N PHE A 60 1.66 55.69 39.55
CA PHE A 60 0.39 55.05 39.22
C PHE A 60 0.04 55.24 37.74
N GLU A 61 0.19 56.44 37.18
CA GLU A 61 -0.02 56.67 35.74
C GLU A 61 0.92 55.80 34.88
N GLU A 62 2.18 55.60 35.28
CA GLU A 62 3.09 54.70 34.59
C GLU A 62 2.67 53.23 34.69
N HIS A 63 2.14 52.81 35.84
CA HIS A 63 1.61 51.46 36.01
C HIS A 63 0.37 51.24 35.15
N ASP A 64 -0.55 52.20 35.09
CA ASP A 64 -1.75 52.12 34.25
C ASP A 64 -1.39 51.96 32.78
N ARG A 65 -0.40 52.73 32.29
CA ARG A 65 0.12 52.56 30.91
C ARG A 65 0.68 51.16 30.66
N LYS A 66 1.46 50.61 31.60
CA LYS A 66 1.98 49.24 31.48
C LYS A 66 0.87 48.18 31.50
N PHE A 67 -0.18 48.40 32.31
CA PHE A 67 -1.34 47.52 32.32
C PHE A 67 -2.08 47.54 30.98
N ASP A 68 -2.27 48.71 30.39
CA ASP A 68 -2.88 48.84 29.06
C ASP A 68 -2.07 48.12 27.97
N GLU A 69 -0.73 48.22 28.01
CA GLU A 69 0.17 47.50 27.10
C GLU A 69 0.06 45.96 27.25
N ILE A 70 -0.03 45.48 28.50
CA ILE A 70 -0.21 44.05 28.80
C ILE A 70 -1.57 43.56 28.26
N LEU A 71 -2.64 44.33 28.49
CA LEU A 71 -3.98 43.99 28.00
C LEU A 71 -4.03 43.94 26.47
N ALA A 72 -3.37 44.89 25.79
CA ALA A 72 -3.27 44.89 24.33
C ALA A 72 -2.55 43.65 23.80
N THR A 73 -1.44 43.26 24.44
CA THR A 73 -0.67 42.07 24.06
C THR A 73 -1.47 40.78 24.30
N LEU A 74 -2.20 40.71 25.40
CA LEU A 74 -3.06 39.56 25.71
C LEU A 74 -4.20 39.42 24.70
N ALA A 75 -4.79 40.55 24.26
CA ALA A 75 -5.80 40.57 23.21
C ALA A 75 -5.22 40.09 21.87
N GLU A 76 -3.99 40.47 21.53
CA GLU A 76 -3.31 39.96 20.33
C GLU A 76 -3.06 38.46 20.41
N HIS A 77 -2.51 37.97 21.53
CA HIS A 77 -2.28 36.54 21.73
C HIS A 77 -3.58 35.74 21.60
N SER A 78 -4.67 36.24 22.18
CA SER A 78 -5.99 35.59 22.10
C SER A 78 -6.46 35.46 20.64
N ARG A 79 -6.30 36.52 19.83
CA ARG A 79 -6.62 36.45 18.38
C ARG A 79 -5.75 35.43 17.65
N ARG A 80 -4.45 35.35 17.96
CA ARG A 80 -3.55 34.36 17.34
C ARG A 80 -3.93 32.92 17.72
N PHE A 81 -4.39 32.69 18.95
CA PHE A 81 -4.93 31.39 19.35
C PHE A 81 -6.19 31.02 18.57
N GLU A 82 -7.14 31.95 18.42
CA GLU A 82 -8.34 31.70 17.60
C GLU A 82 -7.98 31.38 16.13
N GLU A 83 -6.97 32.03 15.56
CA GLU A 83 -6.47 31.70 14.22
C GLU A 83 -5.82 30.31 14.16
N HIS A 84 -5.10 29.90 15.19
CA HIS A 84 -4.52 28.57 15.28
C HIS A 84 -5.61 27.51 15.39
N ASP A 85 -6.64 27.72 16.22
CA ASP A 85 -7.77 26.81 16.37
C ASP A 85 -8.48 26.59 15.04
N ARG A 86 -8.75 27.68 14.27
CA ARG A 86 -9.32 27.56 12.92
C ARG A 86 -8.46 26.75 11.96
N LYS A 87 -7.13 26.90 12.02
CA LYS A 87 -6.21 26.09 11.19
C LYS A 87 -6.20 24.63 11.61
N PHE A 88 -6.30 24.34 12.91
CA PHE A 88 -6.42 22.97 13.39
C PHE A 88 -7.71 22.31 12.91
N ASP A 89 -8.85 23.02 12.98
CA ASP A 89 -10.12 22.54 12.45
C ASP A 89 -10.04 22.24 10.93
N GLU A 90 -9.37 23.10 10.16
CA GLU A 90 -9.16 22.86 8.73
C GLU A 90 -8.31 21.60 8.47
N ILE A 91 -7.24 21.40 9.24
CA ILE A 91 -6.39 20.21 9.15
C ILE A 91 -7.18 18.94 9.49
N LEU A 92 -7.98 18.98 10.56
CA LEU A 92 -8.84 17.85 10.95
C LEU A 92 -9.84 17.51 9.84
N GLY A 93 -10.50 18.51 9.26
CA GLY A 93 -11.42 18.30 8.14
C GLY A 93 -10.74 17.66 6.91
N ARG A 94 -9.50 18.06 6.60
CA ARG A 94 -8.71 17.46 5.50
C ARG A 94 -8.31 16.02 5.79
N LEU A 95 -7.97 15.70 7.04
CA LEU A 95 -7.66 14.33 7.45
C LEU A 95 -8.88 13.43 7.32
N GLU A 96 -10.06 13.88 7.74
CA GLU A 96 -11.31 13.12 7.55
C GLU A 96 -11.62 12.87 6.08
N GLU A 97 -11.35 13.85 5.20
CA GLU A 97 -11.54 13.67 3.75
C GLU A 97 -10.55 12.64 3.18
N HIS A 98 -9.28 12.68 3.62
CA HIS A 98 -8.28 11.68 3.25
C HIS A 98 -8.68 10.28 3.71
N ASP A 99 -9.18 10.12 4.94
CA ASP A 99 -9.64 8.83 5.46
C ASP A 99 -10.81 8.27 4.64
N ARG A 100 -11.76 9.13 4.24
CA ARG A 100 -12.86 8.72 3.34
C ARG A 100 -12.33 8.23 1.98
N LYS A 101 -11.41 8.97 1.35
CA LYS A 101 -10.80 8.56 0.07
C LYS A 101 -10.00 7.27 0.20
N PHE A 102 -9.28 7.10 1.31
CA PHE A 102 -8.50 5.89 1.57
C PHE A 102 -9.42 4.66 1.69
N ASN A 103 -10.54 4.79 2.41
CA ASN A 103 -11.54 3.73 2.51
C ASN A 103 -12.19 3.39 1.16
N GLU A 104 -12.44 4.38 0.29
CA GLU A 104 -12.93 4.14 -1.06
C GLU A 104 -11.92 3.35 -1.92
N ILE A 105 -10.63 3.70 -1.82
CA ILE A 105 -9.55 2.99 -2.52
C ILE A 105 -9.46 1.54 -2.05
N LEU A 106 -9.52 1.30 -0.73
CA LEU A 106 -9.51 -0.05 -0.18
C LEU A 106 -10.69 -0.88 -0.70
N GLY A 107 -11.91 -0.32 -0.71
CA GLY A 107 -13.08 -1.01 -1.25
C GLY A 107 -12.94 -1.37 -2.75
N ARG A 108 -12.33 -0.49 -3.55
CA ARG A 108 -12.04 -0.79 -4.97
C ARG A 108 -10.99 -1.89 -5.15
N LEU A 109 -9.97 -1.93 -4.28
CA LEU A 109 -8.96 -2.99 -4.31
C LEU A 109 -9.58 -4.35 -3.99
N GLU A 110 -10.44 -4.43 -2.97
CA GLU A 110 -11.18 -5.66 -2.64
C GLU A 110 -12.07 -6.14 -3.81
N GLU A 111 -12.71 -5.22 -4.54
CA GLU A 111 -13.47 -5.56 -5.74
C GLU A 111 -12.58 -6.11 -6.86
N HIS A 112 -11.42 -5.49 -7.09
CA HIS A 112 -10.44 -5.96 -8.07
C HIS A 112 -9.93 -7.37 -7.73
N ASP A 113 -9.61 -7.63 -6.46
CA ASP A 113 -9.15 -8.95 -6.02
C ASP A 113 -10.19 -10.04 -6.30
N ARG A 114 -11.48 -9.78 -6.01
CA ARG A 114 -12.56 -10.72 -6.36
C ARG A 114 -12.65 -10.99 -7.86
N ARG A 115 -12.53 -9.94 -8.70
CA ARG A 115 -12.55 -10.09 -10.16
C ARG A 115 -11.36 -10.91 -10.66
N PHE A 116 -10.18 -10.72 -10.08
CA PHE A 116 -9.00 -11.51 -10.43
C PHE A 116 -9.18 -12.98 -10.06
N GLU A 117 -9.75 -13.29 -8.89
CA GLU A 117 -10.08 -14.67 -8.54
C GLU A 117 -11.08 -15.30 -9.50
N GLU A 118 -12.12 -14.56 -9.91
CA GLU A 118 -13.10 -15.04 -10.89
C GLU A 118 -12.45 -15.33 -12.24
N HIS A 119 -11.60 -14.42 -12.74
CA HIS A 119 -10.83 -14.65 -13.96
C HIS A 119 -9.91 -15.86 -13.86
N ALA A 120 -9.22 -16.05 -12.72
CA ALA A 120 -8.36 -17.22 -12.51
C ALA A 120 -9.18 -18.52 -12.55
N ARG A 121 -10.36 -18.55 -11.93
CA ARG A 121 -11.27 -19.71 -11.99
C ARG A 121 -11.76 -19.97 -13.42
N MET A 122 -12.08 -18.93 -14.19
CA MET A 122 -12.48 -19.07 -15.60
C MET A 122 -11.34 -19.62 -16.46
N LEU A 123 -10.11 -19.13 -16.28
CA LEU A 123 -8.93 -19.59 -17.02
C LEU A 123 -8.65 -21.07 -16.72
N ASN A 124 -8.65 -21.47 -15.45
CA ASN A 124 -8.51 -22.89 -15.09
C ASN A 124 -9.59 -23.76 -15.73
N GLY A 125 -10.84 -23.27 -15.79
CA GLY A 125 -11.93 -23.96 -16.47
C GLY A 125 -11.76 -24.04 -17.99
N LEU A 126 -11.10 -23.06 -18.61
CA LEU A 126 -10.77 -23.08 -20.03
C LEU A 126 -9.65 -24.09 -20.32
N ASP A 127 -8.60 -24.13 -19.50
CA ASP A 127 -7.48 -25.06 -19.65
C ASP A 127 -7.97 -26.51 -19.62
N LEU A 128 -8.83 -26.88 -18.66
CA LEU A 128 -9.43 -28.21 -18.59
C LEU A 128 -10.25 -28.57 -19.84
N LYS A 129 -10.96 -27.59 -20.42
CA LYS A 129 -11.72 -27.81 -21.66
C LYS A 129 -10.81 -27.98 -22.86
N ILE A 130 -9.72 -27.22 -22.93
CA ILE A 130 -8.72 -27.32 -24.00
C ILE A 130 -8.03 -28.69 -23.93
N GLU A 131 -7.65 -29.14 -22.73
CA GLU A 131 -7.06 -30.47 -22.52
C GLU A 131 -8.02 -31.60 -22.95
N ALA A 132 -9.30 -31.49 -22.56
CA ALA A 132 -10.34 -32.44 -22.97
C ALA A 132 -10.60 -32.43 -24.49
N LEU A 133 -10.48 -31.28 -25.14
CA LEU A 133 -10.58 -31.16 -26.60
C LEU A 133 -9.34 -31.72 -27.30
N GLY A 134 -8.15 -31.44 -26.78
CA GLY A 134 -6.88 -31.94 -27.32
C GLY A 134 -6.80 -33.47 -27.30
N SER A 135 -7.16 -34.09 -26.18
CA SER A 135 -7.19 -35.56 -26.05
C SER A 135 -8.16 -36.22 -27.01
N ARG A 136 -9.38 -35.67 -27.15
CA ARG A 136 -10.38 -36.19 -28.10
C ARG A 136 -9.95 -35.99 -29.55
N TRP A 137 -9.38 -34.82 -29.88
CA TRP A 137 -8.92 -34.53 -31.23
C TRP A 137 -7.78 -35.45 -31.66
N GLY A 138 -6.85 -35.78 -30.77
CA GLY A 138 -5.79 -36.76 -31.02
C GLY A 138 -6.37 -38.12 -31.42
N ILE A 139 -7.29 -38.66 -30.61
CA ILE A 139 -7.94 -39.96 -30.85
C ILE A 139 -8.75 -39.96 -32.16
N PHE A 140 -9.60 -38.95 -32.39
CA PHE A 140 -10.42 -38.89 -33.60
C PHE A 140 -9.58 -38.68 -34.87
N SER A 141 -8.49 -37.90 -34.79
CA SER A 141 -7.59 -37.68 -35.92
C SER A 141 -6.78 -38.93 -36.25
N GLU A 142 -6.25 -39.64 -35.24
CA GLU A 142 -5.49 -40.88 -35.45
C GLU A 142 -6.35 -41.97 -36.07
N GLN A 143 -7.57 -42.17 -35.56
CA GLN A 143 -8.48 -43.18 -36.10
C GLN A 143 -8.91 -42.84 -37.53
N ALA A 144 -9.29 -41.60 -37.81
CA ALA A 144 -9.66 -41.17 -39.16
C ALA A 144 -8.49 -41.31 -40.14
N PHE A 145 -7.27 -41.00 -39.70
CA PHE A 145 -6.07 -41.17 -40.50
C PHE A 145 -5.78 -42.65 -40.79
N ARG A 146 -5.90 -43.52 -39.78
CA ARG A 146 -5.71 -44.97 -39.92
C ARG A 146 -6.70 -45.59 -40.89
N GLU A 147 -7.99 -45.26 -40.77
CA GLU A 147 -9.05 -45.74 -41.68
C GLU A 147 -8.82 -45.23 -43.11
N GLY A 148 -8.44 -43.96 -43.27
CA GLY A 148 -8.10 -43.39 -44.57
C GLY A 148 -6.89 -44.08 -45.22
N MET A 149 -5.82 -44.29 -44.46
CA MET A 149 -4.62 -44.99 -44.92
C MET A 149 -4.94 -46.42 -45.34
N LYS A 150 -5.68 -47.15 -44.50
CA LYS A 150 -6.16 -48.51 -44.81
C LYS A 150 -6.91 -48.55 -46.14
N SER A 151 -7.96 -47.73 -46.27
CA SER A 151 -8.77 -47.68 -47.49
C SER A 151 -7.92 -47.37 -48.73
N ILE A 152 -6.98 -46.43 -48.63
CA ILE A 152 -6.12 -46.05 -49.77
C ILE A 152 -5.21 -47.21 -50.17
N VAL A 153 -4.51 -47.81 -49.20
CA VAL A 153 -3.53 -48.88 -49.45
C VAL A 153 -4.21 -50.12 -50.01
N GLU A 154 -5.34 -50.53 -49.44
CA GLU A 154 -6.09 -51.72 -49.87
C GLU A 154 -6.75 -51.51 -51.25
N GLN A 155 -7.43 -50.39 -51.47
CA GLN A 155 -8.21 -50.19 -52.70
C GLN A 155 -7.37 -49.80 -53.91
N TYR A 156 -6.31 -49.00 -53.72
CA TYR A 156 -5.56 -48.41 -54.83
C TYR A 156 -4.15 -48.99 -54.98
N PHE A 157 -3.55 -49.52 -53.91
CA PHE A 157 -2.17 -50.01 -53.93
C PHE A 157 -2.06 -51.52 -53.73
N GLY A 158 -3.15 -52.24 -53.41
CA GLY A 158 -3.18 -53.70 -53.28
C GLY A 158 -2.36 -54.25 -52.10
N GLY A 159 -2.10 -53.45 -51.06
CA GLY A 159 -1.51 -53.92 -49.81
C GLY A 159 -2.60 -54.25 -48.78
N GLU A 160 -2.25 -55.00 -47.74
CA GLU A 160 -3.12 -55.27 -46.59
C GLU A 160 -2.70 -54.39 -45.41
N VAL A 161 -3.66 -53.76 -44.74
CA VAL A 161 -3.41 -52.95 -43.54
C VAL A 161 -4.17 -53.56 -42.36
N GLU A 162 -3.42 -54.06 -41.39
CA GLU A 162 -3.96 -54.68 -40.19
C GLU A 162 -3.32 -54.12 -38.92
N ARG A 163 -3.98 -54.34 -37.78
CA ARG A 163 -3.39 -54.08 -36.46
C ARG A 163 -2.79 -55.40 -35.98
N TRP A 164 -1.47 -55.48 -35.95
CA TRP A 164 -0.79 -56.66 -35.45
C TRP A 164 -0.74 -56.62 -33.93
N ILE A 165 -1.28 -57.67 -33.31
CA ILE A 165 -1.38 -57.81 -31.85
C ILE A 165 -0.69 -59.12 -31.45
N THR A 166 0.24 -59.05 -30.50
CA THR A 166 0.92 -60.23 -29.95
C THR A 166 1.16 -60.09 -28.45
N ASP A 167 1.26 -61.21 -27.74
CA ASP A 167 1.74 -61.22 -26.36
C ASP A 167 3.28 -61.34 -26.36
N ASP A 168 3.95 -60.40 -25.69
CA ASP A 168 5.40 -60.37 -25.48
C ASP A 168 5.71 -60.91 -24.08
N GLU A 169 5.81 -62.24 -23.95
CA GLU A 169 6.05 -62.90 -22.66
C GLU A 169 7.45 -62.61 -22.08
N GLU A 170 8.40 -62.24 -22.92
CA GLU A 170 9.78 -61.95 -22.49
C GLU A 170 9.97 -60.48 -22.06
N GLY A 171 9.01 -59.62 -22.38
CA GLY A 171 9.10 -58.19 -22.10
C GLY A 171 10.16 -57.47 -22.93
N ILE A 172 10.35 -57.88 -24.19
CA ILE A 172 11.25 -57.23 -25.14
C ILE A 172 10.92 -55.74 -25.31
N VAL A 173 9.64 -55.38 -25.39
CA VAL A 173 9.20 -54.01 -25.67
C VAL A 173 9.19 -53.15 -24.42
N PHE A 174 8.49 -53.59 -23.37
CA PHE A 174 8.25 -52.79 -22.17
C PHE A 174 9.08 -53.21 -20.93
N GLY A 175 9.93 -54.23 -21.05
CA GLY A 175 10.71 -54.76 -19.93
C GLY A 175 9.93 -55.68 -18.99
N HIS A 176 8.68 -56.00 -19.31
CA HIS A 176 7.85 -56.97 -18.60
C HIS A 176 6.84 -57.64 -19.55
N PRO A 177 6.28 -58.81 -19.19
CA PRO A 177 5.24 -59.47 -19.99
C PRO A 177 4.07 -58.52 -20.26
N SER A 178 3.73 -58.33 -21.54
CA SER A 178 2.74 -57.35 -21.96
C SER A 178 2.20 -57.65 -23.37
N LYS A 179 1.03 -57.10 -23.68
CA LYS A 179 0.48 -57.15 -25.04
C LYS A 179 1.01 -55.97 -25.84
N VAL A 180 1.50 -56.24 -27.04
CA VAL A 180 2.05 -55.25 -27.97
C VAL A 180 1.11 -55.12 -29.16
N GLU A 181 0.86 -53.89 -29.58
CA GLU A 181 -0.05 -53.57 -30.66
C GLU A 181 0.54 -52.48 -31.56
N VAL A 182 0.70 -52.79 -32.85
CA VAL A 182 1.26 -51.84 -33.82
C VAL A 182 0.55 -51.98 -35.17
N ASP A 183 0.42 -50.88 -35.90
CA ASP A 183 -0.17 -50.91 -37.25
C ASP A 183 0.82 -51.53 -38.22
N LEU A 184 0.35 -52.45 -39.06
CA LEU A 184 1.15 -53.22 -40.00
C LEU A 184 0.59 -53.04 -41.41
N ILE A 185 1.48 -52.74 -42.34
CA ILE A 185 1.20 -52.83 -43.78
C ILE A 185 1.99 -54.01 -44.36
N VAL A 186 1.31 -54.89 -45.08
CA VAL A 186 1.91 -56.00 -45.83
C VAL A 186 1.62 -55.84 -47.32
N LYS A 187 2.67 -55.80 -48.14
CA LYS A 187 2.53 -55.77 -49.60
C LYS A 187 3.71 -56.44 -50.28
N ASP A 188 3.44 -57.35 -51.22
CA ASP A 188 4.48 -58.03 -52.01
C ASP A 188 5.59 -58.69 -51.16
N GLY A 189 5.24 -59.16 -49.95
CA GLY A 189 6.18 -59.75 -48.99
C GLY A 189 7.01 -58.73 -48.20
N GLU A 190 6.81 -57.42 -48.39
CA GLU A 190 7.35 -56.38 -47.52
C GLU A 190 6.40 -56.11 -46.35
N HIS A 191 6.96 -56.05 -45.14
CA HIS A 191 6.25 -55.77 -43.90
C HIS A 191 6.71 -54.42 -43.35
N ILE A 192 5.77 -53.51 -43.07
CA ILE A 192 6.06 -52.18 -42.55
C ILE A 192 5.26 -51.97 -41.27
N LEU A 193 5.94 -51.82 -40.14
CA LEU A 193 5.34 -51.38 -38.89
C LEU A 193 5.26 -49.86 -38.86
N ILE A 194 4.10 -49.34 -38.48
CA ILE A 194 3.80 -47.91 -38.50
C ILE A 194 3.32 -47.48 -37.12
N GLU A 195 4.01 -46.49 -36.57
CA GLU A 195 3.56 -45.79 -35.37
C GLU A 195 2.78 -44.53 -35.77
N ILE A 196 1.49 -44.47 -35.40
CA ILE A 196 0.60 -43.35 -35.67
C ILE A 196 0.16 -42.73 -34.34
N LYS A 197 0.71 -41.56 -34.02
CA LYS A 197 0.32 -40.77 -32.84
C LYS A 197 0.18 -39.29 -33.20
N SER A 198 -0.61 -38.58 -32.42
CA SER A 198 -0.79 -37.14 -32.49
C SER A 198 0.44 -36.36 -32.00
N SER A 199 1.30 -37.00 -31.20
CA SER A 199 2.61 -36.51 -30.80
C SER A 199 3.58 -37.68 -30.65
N ILE A 200 4.85 -37.48 -31.01
CA ILE A 200 5.92 -38.49 -30.90
C ILE A 200 7.05 -37.95 -30.04
N HIS A 201 7.36 -38.68 -28.98
CA HIS A 201 8.47 -38.49 -28.06
C HIS A 201 9.59 -39.49 -28.37
N LYS A 202 10.76 -39.28 -27.75
CA LYS A 202 11.92 -40.18 -27.92
C LYS A 202 11.61 -41.62 -27.49
N SER A 203 10.77 -41.79 -26.46
CA SER A 203 10.33 -43.11 -25.97
C SER A 203 9.58 -43.89 -27.04
N ASP A 204 8.71 -43.24 -27.81
CA ASP A 204 7.90 -43.90 -28.85
C ASP A 204 8.79 -44.45 -29.98
N VAL A 205 9.86 -43.75 -30.34
CA VAL A 205 10.85 -44.25 -31.32
C VAL A 205 11.55 -45.50 -30.79
N THR A 206 11.90 -45.50 -29.50
CA THR A 206 12.56 -46.64 -28.86
C THR A 206 11.62 -47.83 -28.74
N GLU A 207 10.34 -47.58 -28.47
CA GLU A 207 9.27 -48.58 -28.44
C GLU A 207 9.12 -49.24 -29.81
N LEU A 208 8.91 -48.46 -30.88
CA LEU A 208 8.77 -48.97 -32.25
C LEU A 208 9.99 -49.80 -32.71
N LEU A 209 11.20 -49.42 -32.30
CA LEU A 209 12.42 -50.21 -32.56
C LEU A 209 12.34 -51.60 -31.90
N ARG A 210 11.86 -51.67 -30.66
CA ARG A 210 11.70 -52.95 -29.94
C ARG A 210 10.55 -53.77 -30.49
N GLU A 211 9.47 -53.13 -30.93
CA GLU A 211 8.38 -53.79 -31.64
C GLU A 211 8.89 -54.44 -32.93
N GLY A 212 9.77 -53.77 -33.67
CA GLY A 212 10.44 -54.34 -34.84
C GLY A 212 11.24 -55.61 -34.52
N ILE A 213 11.96 -55.60 -33.40
CA ILE A 213 12.72 -56.78 -32.91
C ILE A 213 11.78 -57.93 -32.54
N LEU A 214 10.71 -57.63 -31.80
CA LEU A 214 9.70 -58.61 -31.42
C LEU A 214 9.02 -59.20 -32.66
N TYR A 215 8.65 -58.35 -33.63
CA TYR A 215 8.04 -58.77 -34.88
C TYR A 215 8.94 -59.71 -35.67
N GLU A 216 10.22 -59.34 -35.84
CA GLU A 216 11.20 -60.17 -36.54
C GLU A 216 11.36 -61.54 -35.86
N LYS A 217 11.37 -61.57 -34.52
CA LYS A 217 11.44 -62.81 -33.73
C LYS A 217 10.20 -63.69 -33.91
N VAL A 218 9.00 -63.10 -33.91
CA VAL A 218 7.72 -63.84 -33.98
C VAL A 218 7.40 -64.29 -35.40
N LYS A 219 7.63 -63.44 -36.40
CA LYS A 219 7.23 -63.68 -37.79
C LYS A 219 8.37 -64.17 -38.68
N GLY A 220 9.62 -64.08 -38.23
CA GLY A 220 10.79 -64.47 -39.00
C GLY A 220 11.10 -63.53 -40.19
N VAL A 221 10.45 -62.36 -40.24
CA VAL A 221 10.61 -61.36 -41.29
C VAL A 221 11.01 -60.05 -40.65
N LYS A 222 12.11 -59.45 -41.11
CA LYS A 222 12.56 -58.14 -40.64
C LYS A 222 11.67 -57.04 -41.21
N PRO A 223 10.92 -56.29 -40.37
CA PRO A 223 10.05 -55.24 -40.88
C PRO A 223 10.84 -53.96 -41.18
N LYS A 224 10.29 -53.14 -42.07
CA LYS A 224 10.60 -51.70 -42.14
C LYS A 224 9.79 -50.99 -41.06
N LEU A 225 10.30 -49.87 -40.57
CA LEU A 225 9.63 -49.04 -39.58
C LEU A 225 9.26 -47.69 -40.20
N ALA A 226 8.15 -47.10 -39.78
CA ALA A 226 7.76 -45.75 -40.17
C ALA A 226 7.00 -45.06 -39.03
N ILE A 227 7.12 -43.74 -38.96
CA ILE A 227 6.40 -42.92 -37.98
C ILE A 227 5.55 -41.91 -38.74
N ILE A 228 4.30 -41.75 -38.33
CA ILE A 228 3.39 -40.74 -38.86
C ILE A 228 2.83 -39.93 -37.70
N SER A 229 3.13 -38.63 -37.68
CA SER A 229 2.61 -37.74 -36.65
C SER A 229 2.61 -36.28 -37.08
N PRO A 230 1.55 -35.50 -36.77
CA PRO A 230 1.54 -34.06 -36.99
C PRO A 230 2.58 -33.31 -36.13
N PHE A 231 3.02 -33.89 -35.00
CA PHE A 231 3.99 -33.29 -34.08
C PHE A 231 5.04 -34.30 -33.63
N VAL A 232 6.32 -33.97 -33.82
CA VAL A 232 7.44 -34.83 -33.44
C VAL A 232 8.45 -33.99 -32.68
N GLU A 233 8.82 -34.42 -31.48
CA GLU A 233 9.82 -33.73 -30.68
C GLU A 233 11.19 -33.71 -31.38
N PRO A 234 12.00 -32.66 -31.19
CA PRO A 234 13.31 -32.56 -31.84
C PRO A 234 14.22 -33.75 -31.57
N ASP A 235 14.21 -34.29 -30.35
CA ASP A 235 15.07 -35.42 -29.98
C ASP A 235 14.53 -36.76 -30.49
N ALA A 236 13.20 -36.92 -30.58
CA ALA A 236 12.58 -38.06 -31.23
C ALA A 236 12.92 -38.09 -32.73
N LYS A 237 12.89 -36.92 -33.39
CA LYS A 237 13.27 -36.79 -34.80
C LYS A 237 14.72 -37.20 -35.06
N LYS A 238 15.66 -36.72 -34.22
CA LYS A 238 17.08 -37.12 -34.32
C LYS A 238 17.28 -38.62 -34.10
N GLU A 239 16.56 -39.19 -33.13
CA GLU A 239 16.63 -40.63 -32.84
C GLU A 239 16.13 -41.47 -34.02
N ALA A 240 14.99 -41.08 -34.62
CA ALA A 240 14.44 -41.74 -35.80
C ALA A 240 15.39 -41.62 -37.01
N GLU A 241 15.97 -40.44 -37.25
CA GLU A 241 16.98 -40.22 -38.30
C GLU A 241 18.23 -41.08 -38.09
N PHE A 242 18.73 -41.18 -36.85
CA PHE A 242 19.87 -42.02 -36.50
C PHE A 242 19.63 -43.50 -36.82
N HIS A 243 18.41 -43.99 -36.58
CA HIS A 243 17.99 -45.35 -36.87
C HIS A 243 17.46 -45.58 -38.29
N GLY A 244 17.44 -44.54 -39.14
CA GLY A 244 16.95 -44.63 -40.52
C GLY A 244 15.43 -44.84 -40.63
N ILE A 245 14.66 -44.44 -39.61
CA ILE A 245 13.20 -44.55 -39.59
C ILE A 245 12.59 -43.31 -40.28
N PRO A 246 11.88 -43.45 -41.40
CA PRO A 246 11.18 -42.32 -42.03
C PRO A 246 10.09 -41.76 -41.12
N VAL A 247 10.08 -40.43 -40.98
CA VAL A 247 9.10 -39.67 -40.20
C VAL A 247 8.26 -38.80 -41.14
N PHE A 248 6.97 -39.09 -41.23
CA PHE A 248 6.00 -38.31 -41.99
C PHE A 248 5.29 -37.34 -41.05
N THR A 249 5.56 -36.05 -41.23
CA THR A 249 5.00 -34.99 -40.39
C THR A 249 4.50 -33.83 -41.24
N ARG A 250 4.01 -32.76 -40.60
CA ARG A 250 3.27 -31.63 -41.22
C ARG A 250 3.99 -30.94 -42.39
N THR A 251 5.27 -31.22 -42.61
CA THR A 251 6.12 -30.58 -43.63
C THR A 251 6.53 -31.52 -44.78
N SER A 252 6.02 -32.76 -44.84
CA SER A 252 6.60 -33.80 -45.71
C SER A 252 6.06 -33.88 -47.15
N LEU A 253 5.23 -32.94 -47.61
CA LEU A 253 4.81 -32.85 -49.02
C LEU A 253 5.54 -31.66 -49.70
N LYS A 254 6.35 -31.96 -50.72
CA LYS A 254 6.89 -30.96 -51.65
C LYS A 254 5.87 -30.63 -52.72
#